data_AF-A0A7K4M618-F1
#
_entry.id   AF-A0A7K4M618-F1
#
_cell.length_a   1.000
_cell.length_b   1.000
_cell.length_c   1.000
_cell.angle_alpha   90.00
_cell.angle_beta   90.00
_cell.angle_gamma   90.00
#
_symmetry.space_group_name_H-M   'P 1'
#
loop_
_entity.id
_entity.type
_entity.pdbx_description
1 polymer ?
#
loop_
_entity_poly.entity_id
_entity_poly.type
_entity_poly.pdbx_seq_one_letter_code
_entity_poly.pdbx_strand_id
1 'polypeptide(L)'
;LRSLSPQVLAYSRATYETVAQRLVVTVVPLPGEGTSGIGGFQAGPLPRANLPPAAGPPRYQGEFLVADRDVEELLPAAARRLFAEAARGVWDRADLAIVNVTSALHRGARVPLPIEGRKEGVFVTVGSHGTFSQCLVAAASPQSRLRCRLGQQPVAGCYDTFAPRFSIAWCNLSLLEVPAGSVAPEPARGSGVLEEGGDFVPPSAAPAADLLASSLLTLLLPLLLALLLCLLLGHLMCCRREGV
;
A
#
# COMPACT_ATOMS: atom_id res chain seq x y z
N LEU A 1 -22.13 4.10 36.88
CA LEU A 1 -22.15 3.14 35.76
C LEU A 1 -22.55 3.88 34.49
N ARG A 2 -21.70 3.93 33.46
CA ARG A 2 -22.08 4.44 32.13
C ARG A 2 -22.29 3.23 31.22
N SER A 3 -23.54 2.97 30.85
CA SER A 3 -23.89 1.93 29.87
C SER A 3 -23.72 2.50 28.47
N LEU A 4 -22.68 2.07 27.75
CA LEU A 4 -22.57 2.29 26.31
C LEU A 4 -23.29 1.11 25.64
N SER A 5 -24.33 1.39 24.85
CA SER A 5 -25.04 0.36 24.07
C SER A 5 -24.70 0.51 22.57
N PRO A 6 -23.55 0.00 22.11
CA PRO A 6 -23.26 -0.08 20.69
C PRO A 6 -24.16 -1.13 20.02
N GLN A 7 -24.74 -0.78 18.87
CA GLN A 7 -25.37 -1.74 17.98
C GLN A 7 -24.32 -2.26 17.00
N VAL A 8 -24.20 -3.58 16.88
CA VAL A 8 -23.29 -4.24 15.95
C VAL A 8 -24.13 -4.87 14.84
N LEU A 9 -23.83 -4.52 13.60
CA LEU A 9 -24.44 -5.12 12.41
C LEU A 9 -23.56 -6.29 11.98
N ALA A 10 -24.12 -7.50 12.03
CA ALA A 10 -23.46 -8.69 11.50
C ALA A 10 -24.06 -9.02 10.12
N TYR A 11 -23.21 -9.09 9.11
CA TYR A 11 -23.59 -9.42 7.74
C TYR A 11 -23.31 -10.89 7.45
N SER A 12 -24.35 -11.65 7.07
CA SER A 12 -24.22 -13.06 6.68
C SER A 12 -23.99 -13.18 5.18
N ARG A 13 -22.79 -13.63 4.78
CA ARG A 13 -22.45 -13.82 3.35
C ARG A 13 -23.21 -14.97 2.67
N ALA A 14 -23.75 -15.90 3.46
CA ALA A 14 -24.46 -17.07 2.93
C ALA A 14 -25.93 -16.76 2.60
N THR A 15 -26.56 -15.85 3.34
CA THR A 15 -28.00 -15.53 3.21
C THR A 15 -28.25 -14.11 2.74
N TYR A 16 -27.21 -13.26 2.64
CA TYR A 16 -27.30 -11.83 2.31
C TYR A 16 -28.15 -11.02 3.30
N GLU A 17 -28.46 -11.58 4.47
CA GLU A 17 -29.21 -10.91 5.52
C GLU A 17 -28.28 -10.18 6.49
N THR A 18 -28.75 -9.04 6.98
CA THR A 18 -28.06 -8.21 7.96
C THR A 18 -28.85 -8.25 9.27
N VAL A 19 -28.23 -8.75 10.34
CA VAL A 19 -28.87 -8.84 11.65
C VAL A 19 -28.23 -7.82 12.59
N ALA A 20 -29.05 -6.93 13.16
CA ALA A 20 -28.64 -5.99 14.19
C ALA A 20 -28.69 -6.67 15.56
N GLN A 21 -27.57 -6.71 16.28
CA GLN A 21 -27.51 -7.22 17.65
C GLN A 21 -27.07 -6.12 18.62
N ARG A 22 -27.78 -6.02 19.74
CA ARG A 22 -27.51 -5.03 20.79
C ARG A 22 -26.52 -5.62 21.79
N LEU A 23 -25.29 -5.11 21.79
CA LEU A 23 -24.25 -5.55 22.71
C LEU A 23 -24.31 -4.74 24.01
N VAL A 24 -24.46 -5.42 25.14
CA VAL A 24 -24.42 -4.79 26.47
C VAL A 24 -23.08 -5.12 27.12
N VAL A 25 -22.17 -4.15 27.19
CA VAL A 25 -20.87 -4.30 27.85
C VAL A 25 -20.98 -3.77 29.27
N THR A 26 -20.87 -4.64 30.26
CA THR A 26 -20.78 -4.26 31.68
C THR A 26 -19.32 -4.24 32.13
N VAL A 27 -18.81 -3.05 32.45
CA VAL A 27 -17.49 -2.88 33.05
C VAL A 27 -17.64 -2.93 34.56
N VAL A 28 -17.17 -4.00 35.19
CA VAL A 28 -17.17 -4.16 36.65
C VAL A 28 -15.81 -3.69 37.18
N PRO A 29 -15.75 -2.70 38.09
CA PRO A 29 -14.50 -2.31 38.74
C PRO A 29 -14.05 -3.40 39.73
N LEU A 30 -12.75 -3.71 39.74
CA LEU A 30 -12.12 -4.63 40.69
C LEU A 30 -12.28 -4.10 42.14
N PRO A 31 -12.61 -4.96 43.12
CA PRO A 31 -12.75 -4.54 44.51
C PRO A 31 -11.38 -4.16 45.09
N GLY A 32 -11.29 -2.94 45.61
CA GLY A 32 -10.11 -2.42 46.29
C GLY A 32 -9.96 -3.00 47.70
N GLU A 33 -8.73 -3.39 48.03
CA GLU A 33 -8.30 -3.74 49.37
C GLU A 33 -8.12 -2.45 50.21
N GLY A 34 -8.66 -2.46 51.43
CA GLY A 34 -8.76 -1.28 52.29
C GLY A 34 -7.51 -0.99 53.13
N THR A 35 -7.22 0.32 53.20
CA THR A 35 -6.75 1.09 54.37
C THR A 35 -5.41 0.77 55.03
N SER A 36 -4.48 1.74 55.01
CA SER A 36 -4.10 2.56 56.18
C SER A 36 -2.72 3.21 55.96
N GLY A 37 -2.59 4.53 56.16
CA GLY A 37 -1.29 5.21 56.21
C GLY A 37 -1.30 6.63 55.68
N ILE A 38 -1.40 7.59 56.61
CA ILE A 38 -1.36 9.04 56.38
C ILE A 38 0.03 9.46 55.90
N GLY A 39 0.09 10.20 54.80
CA GLY A 39 1.30 10.85 54.30
C GLY A 39 0.99 11.69 53.07
N GLY A 40 0.86 13.00 53.22
CA GLY A 40 0.59 13.91 52.12
C GLY A 40 1.73 13.87 51.10
N PHE A 41 1.43 13.38 49.90
CA PHE A 41 2.26 13.61 48.71
C PHE A 41 1.48 14.52 47.78
N GLN A 42 2.02 15.72 47.57
CA GLN A 42 1.63 16.58 46.47
C GLN A 42 1.72 15.77 45.17
N ALA A 43 0.63 15.75 44.40
CA ALA A 43 0.65 15.26 43.03
C ALA A 43 1.49 16.22 42.19
N GLY A 44 2.81 16.00 42.18
CA GLY A 44 3.67 16.53 41.14
C GLY A 44 3.22 15.95 39.80
N PRO A 45 3.23 16.73 38.70
CA PRO A 45 2.89 16.21 37.39
C PRO A 45 3.81 15.01 37.08
N LEU A 46 3.20 13.89 36.68
CA LEU A 46 3.91 12.72 36.17
C LEU A 46 4.98 13.17 35.16
N PRO A 47 6.23 12.69 35.26
CA PRO A 47 7.22 12.99 34.25
C PRO A 47 6.66 12.47 32.92
N ARG A 48 6.42 13.40 31.97
CA ARG A 48 6.26 13.07 30.57
C ARG A 48 7.41 12.11 30.25
N ALA A 49 7.09 10.84 30.02
CA ALA A 49 8.01 9.97 29.34
C ALA A 49 8.42 10.74 28.08
N ASN A 50 9.70 11.11 28.01
CA ASN A 50 10.29 11.66 26.81
C ASN A 50 10.15 10.56 25.75
N LEU A 51 9.01 10.53 25.07
CA LEU A 51 8.90 9.87 23.80
C LEU A 51 9.98 10.56 22.94
N PRO A 52 10.94 9.82 22.36
CA PRO A 52 11.88 10.43 21.44
C PRO A 52 11.07 11.21 20.41
N PRO A 53 11.51 12.42 20.01
CA PRO A 53 10.78 13.22 19.04
C PRO A 53 10.46 12.31 17.87
N ALA A 54 9.18 12.28 17.46
CA ALA A 54 8.73 11.48 16.33
C ALA A 54 9.70 11.76 15.18
N ALA A 55 10.63 10.83 14.98
CA ALA A 55 11.60 10.96 13.93
C ALA A 55 10.77 11.09 12.66
N GLY A 56 11.16 12.02 11.78
CA GLY A 56 10.39 12.31 10.56
C GLY A 56 10.11 11.05 9.75
N PRO A 57 9.38 11.14 8.63
CA PRO A 57 9.17 9.96 7.79
C PRO A 57 10.51 9.26 7.46
N PRO A 58 10.55 7.91 7.46
CA PRO A 58 11.79 7.19 7.19
C PRO A 58 12.31 7.53 5.80
N ARG A 59 13.60 7.90 5.74
CA ARG A 59 14.29 8.35 4.52
C ARG A 59 14.55 7.19 3.56
N TYR A 60 14.93 6.03 4.08
CA TYR A 60 15.24 4.86 3.27
C TYR A 60 14.07 3.90 3.34
N GLN A 61 13.45 3.62 2.19
CA GLN A 61 12.29 2.75 2.08
C GLN A 61 12.58 1.61 1.14
N GLY A 62 12.15 0.41 1.52
CA GLY A 62 12.33 -0.81 0.76
C GLY A 62 11.00 -1.51 0.65
N GLU A 63 10.64 -1.84 -0.57
CA GLU A 63 9.36 -2.46 -0.89
C GLU A 63 9.57 -3.91 -1.26
N PHE A 64 8.88 -4.77 -0.52
CA PHE A 64 8.96 -6.22 -0.66
C PHE A 64 7.61 -6.74 -1.15
N LEU A 65 7.62 -7.54 -2.22
CA LEU A 65 6.44 -8.27 -2.66
C LEU A 65 6.39 -9.63 -1.95
N VAL A 66 5.38 -9.82 -1.10
CA VAL A 66 5.05 -11.09 -0.47
C VAL A 66 4.08 -11.82 -1.40
N ALA A 67 4.51 -12.93 -2.00
CA ALA A 67 3.76 -13.60 -3.06
C ALA A 67 2.64 -14.52 -2.54
N ASP A 68 2.76 -15.02 -1.32
CA ASP A 68 1.90 -16.05 -0.74
C ASP A 68 0.84 -15.51 0.23
N ARG A 69 0.50 -14.22 0.15
CA ARG A 69 -0.41 -13.55 1.10
C ARG A 69 -1.40 -12.62 0.40
N ASP A 70 -2.51 -12.39 1.09
CA ASP A 70 -3.49 -11.33 0.82
C ASP A 70 -3.36 -10.22 1.90
N VAL A 71 -3.92 -9.03 1.63
CA VAL A 71 -3.78 -7.86 2.52
C VAL A 71 -4.36 -8.16 3.91
N GLU A 72 -5.49 -8.85 3.96
CA GLU A 72 -6.22 -9.25 5.16
C GLU A 72 -5.39 -10.16 6.07
N GLU A 73 -4.45 -10.93 5.52
CA GLU A 73 -3.55 -11.80 6.29
C GLU A 73 -2.38 -11.03 6.91
N LEU A 74 -1.98 -9.92 6.28
CA LEU A 74 -0.88 -9.05 6.75
C LEU A 74 -1.34 -7.86 7.58
N LEU A 75 -2.64 -7.53 7.61
CA LEU A 75 -3.20 -6.47 8.46
C LEU A 75 -3.11 -6.74 9.98
N PRO A 76 -3.29 -7.97 10.50
CA PRO A 76 -3.21 -8.25 11.92
C PRO A 76 -1.87 -7.84 12.54
N ALA A 77 -1.92 -7.27 13.75
CA ALA A 77 -0.72 -6.76 14.43
C ALA A 77 0.37 -7.82 14.64
N ALA A 78 -0.01 -9.07 14.87
CA ALA A 78 0.92 -10.19 15.01
C ALA A 78 1.70 -10.46 13.71
N ALA A 79 1.01 -10.54 12.56
CA ALA A 79 1.62 -10.77 11.26
C ALA A 79 2.59 -9.64 10.88
N ARG A 80 2.19 -8.39 11.12
CA ARG A 80 3.05 -7.21 10.92
C ARG A 80 4.31 -7.23 11.78
N ARG A 81 4.21 -7.66 13.04
CA ARG A 81 5.37 -7.77 13.93
C ARG A 81 6.36 -8.83 13.44
N LEU A 82 5.86 -10.01 13.07
CA LEU A 82 6.68 -11.09 12.51
C LEU A 82 7.37 -10.65 11.21
N PHE A 83 6.66 -9.96 10.33
CA PHE A 83 7.24 -9.42 9.10
C PHE A 83 8.31 -8.37 9.40
N ALA A 84 8.04 -7.44 10.33
CA ALA A 84 9.01 -6.42 10.73
C ALA A 84 10.27 -7.06 11.33
N GLU A 85 10.16 -8.10 12.14
CA GLU A 85 11.30 -8.86 12.68
C GLU A 85 12.14 -9.51 11.57
N ALA A 86 11.51 -10.16 10.59
CA ALA A 86 12.22 -10.72 9.44
C ALA A 86 12.91 -9.63 8.60
N ALA A 87 12.24 -8.49 8.39
CA ALA A 87 12.81 -7.35 7.70
C ALA A 87 14.02 -6.75 8.44
N ARG A 88 13.98 -6.71 9.79
CA ARG A 88 15.14 -6.32 10.62
C ARG A 88 16.34 -7.23 10.39
N GLY A 89 16.13 -8.53 10.24
CA GLY A 89 17.21 -9.49 9.96
C GLY A 89 17.90 -9.25 8.61
N VAL A 90 17.15 -8.88 7.58
CA VAL A 90 17.71 -8.60 6.23
C VAL A 90 18.37 -7.23 6.14
N TRP A 91 17.77 -6.25 6.82
CA TRP A 91 18.22 -4.86 6.79
C TRP A 91 19.31 -4.58 7.82
N ASP A 92 19.53 -5.47 8.79
CA ASP A 92 20.52 -5.35 9.87
C ASP A 92 20.36 -4.06 10.70
N ARG A 93 19.11 -3.73 11.01
CA ARG A 93 18.73 -2.50 11.73
C ARG A 93 17.57 -2.75 12.68
N ALA A 94 17.49 -1.96 13.75
CA ALA A 94 16.40 -2.04 14.72
C ALA A 94 15.26 -1.04 14.44
N ASP A 95 15.59 0.12 13.84
CA ASP A 95 14.71 1.26 13.58
C ASP A 95 13.83 1.10 12.33
N LEU A 96 13.30 -0.10 12.11
CA LEU A 96 12.42 -0.40 10.99
C LEU A 96 10.95 -0.30 11.38
N ALA A 97 10.20 0.42 10.55
CA ALA A 97 8.75 0.57 10.65
C ALA A 97 8.11 0.21 9.31
N ILE A 98 6.95 -0.45 9.36
CA ILE A 98 6.13 -0.66 8.16
C ILE A 98 5.44 0.67 7.84
N VAL A 99 5.72 1.20 6.67
CA VAL A 99 5.19 2.49 6.18
C VAL A 99 3.85 2.27 5.49
N ASN A 100 3.77 1.24 4.64
CA ASN A 100 2.57 0.97 3.86
C ASN A 100 2.42 -0.53 3.56
N VAL A 101 1.17 -0.97 3.40
CA VAL A 101 0.81 -2.32 2.97
C VAL A 101 -0.22 -2.16 1.86
N THR A 102 0.11 -2.58 0.64
CA THR A 102 -0.74 -2.40 -0.53
C THR A 102 -0.94 -3.71 -1.28
N SER A 103 -2.16 -3.95 -1.74
CA SER A 103 -2.52 -5.07 -2.61
C SER A 103 -1.77 -5.01 -3.93
N ALA A 104 -1.33 -6.15 -4.47
CA ALA A 104 -0.77 -6.19 -5.82
C ALA A 104 -1.80 -5.78 -6.90
N LEU A 105 -3.09 -6.04 -6.69
CA LEU A 105 -4.18 -5.58 -7.58
C LEU A 105 -4.28 -4.08 -7.67
N HIS A 106 -3.98 -3.38 -6.58
CA HIS A 106 -4.03 -1.92 -6.57
C HIS A 106 -3.00 -1.29 -7.52
N ARG A 107 -2.01 -2.08 -7.98
CA ARG A 107 -0.99 -1.66 -8.95
C ARG A 107 -1.23 -2.20 -10.37
N GLY A 108 -2.47 -2.57 -10.67
CA GLY A 108 -2.85 -3.03 -12.00
C GLY A 108 -2.56 -4.51 -12.27
N ALA A 109 -2.28 -5.30 -11.22
CA ALA A 109 -2.34 -6.75 -11.36
C ALA A 109 -3.79 -7.17 -11.67
N ARG A 110 -3.95 -8.27 -12.42
CA ARG A 110 -5.28 -8.83 -12.71
C ARG A 110 -5.82 -9.53 -11.48
N VAL A 111 -7.12 -9.38 -11.22
CA VAL A 111 -7.83 -10.12 -10.15
C VAL A 111 -7.50 -11.60 -10.32
N PRO A 112 -6.79 -12.24 -9.35
CA PRO A 112 -6.45 -13.63 -9.48
C PRO A 112 -7.76 -14.43 -9.56
N LEU A 113 -7.79 -15.41 -10.47
CA LEU A 113 -8.84 -16.40 -10.46
C LEU A 113 -8.82 -17.09 -9.08
N PRO A 114 -9.99 -17.37 -8.47
CA PRO A 114 -10.07 -18.04 -7.17
C PRO A 114 -9.65 -19.52 -7.31
N ILE A 115 -8.35 -19.74 -7.41
CA ILE A 115 -7.69 -21.04 -7.46
C ILE A 115 -7.04 -21.24 -6.10
N GLU A 116 -7.31 -22.38 -5.45
CA GLU A 116 -6.73 -22.69 -4.15
C GLU A 116 -5.20 -22.63 -4.19
N GLY A 117 -4.61 -21.98 -3.17
CA GLY A 117 -3.16 -21.79 -3.07
C GLY A 117 -2.58 -20.66 -3.91
N ARG A 118 -3.37 -19.96 -4.73
CA ARG A 118 -2.90 -18.79 -5.49
C ARG A 118 -3.39 -17.50 -4.85
N LYS A 119 -2.49 -16.83 -4.13
CA LYS A 119 -2.75 -15.54 -3.49
C LYS A 119 -2.47 -14.38 -4.41
N GLU A 120 -3.04 -13.23 -4.08
CA GLU A 120 -2.88 -12.01 -4.87
C GLU A 120 -1.44 -11.45 -4.80
N GLY A 121 -0.85 -11.55 -3.62
CA GLY A 121 0.41 -10.94 -3.28
C GLY A 121 0.23 -9.52 -2.73
N VAL A 122 1.11 -9.16 -1.81
CA VAL A 122 1.05 -7.88 -1.08
C VAL A 122 2.40 -7.20 -1.14
N PHE A 123 2.41 -5.92 -1.51
CA PHE A 123 3.57 -5.05 -1.38
C PHE A 123 3.62 -4.46 0.02
N VAL A 124 4.69 -4.78 0.75
CA VAL A 124 4.97 -4.22 2.07
C VAL A 124 6.14 -3.26 1.96
N THR A 125 5.89 -1.98 2.23
CA THR A 125 6.90 -0.94 2.27
C THR A 125 7.41 -0.80 3.70
N VAL A 126 8.70 -1.03 3.91
CA VAL A 126 9.37 -0.88 5.21
C VAL A 126 10.35 0.28 5.10
N GLY A 127 10.40 1.12 6.13
CA GLY A 127 11.25 2.29 6.18
C GLY A 127 12.17 2.29 7.40
N SER A 128 13.37 2.86 7.21
CA SER A 128 14.36 3.14 8.26
C SER A 128 14.95 4.54 8.06
N HIS A 129 15.53 5.11 9.12
CA HIS A 129 16.32 6.32 9.03
C HIS A 129 17.76 6.04 8.55
N GLY A 130 18.23 4.81 8.74
CA GLY A 130 19.54 4.34 8.30
C GLY A 130 19.54 3.84 6.85
N THR A 131 20.73 3.81 6.25
CA THR A 131 20.96 3.31 4.90
C THR A 131 20.65 1.81 4.76
N PHE A 132 20.53 1.35 3.51
CA PHE A 132 20.33 -0.06 3.18
C PHE A 132 21.53 -0.94 3.59
N SER A 133 21.25 -2.19 3.97
CA SER A 133 22.30 -3.21 4.20
C SER A 133 23.00 -3.59 2.90
N GLN A 134 24.24 -4.08 2.99
CA GLN A 134 24.97 -4.57 1.81
C GLN A 134 24.20 -5.68 1.09
N CYS A 135 23.46 -6.52 1.82
CA CYS A 135 22.66 -7.57 1.21
C CYS A 135 21.50 -7.01 0.36
N LEU A 136 20.78 -6.01 0.87
CA LEU A 136 19.69 -5.37 0.11
C LEU A 136 20.22 -4.66 -1.14
N VAL A 137 21.36 -3.99 -1.04
CA VAL A 137 22.02 -3.35 -2.18
C VAL A 137 22.44 -4.40 -3.22
N ALA A 138 22.98 -5.54 -2.80
CA ALA A 138 23.33 -6.65 -3.69
C ALA A 138 22.08 -7.28 -4.34
N ALA A 139 21.00 -7.47 -3.57
CA ALA A 139 19.72 -7.99 -4.06
C ALA A 139 19.08 -7.07 -5.12
N ALA A 140 19.17 -5.75 -4.94
CA ALA A 140 18.62 -4.76 -5.86
C ALA A 140 19.59 -4.37 -7.01
N SER A 141 20.78 -4.99 -7.06
CA SER A 141 21.84 -4.64 -8.02
C SER A 141 21.45 -4.91 -9.49
N PRO A 142 22.10 -4.23 -10.46
CA PRO A 142 21.86 -4.48 -11.89
C PRO A 142 22.10 -5.95 -12.30
N GLN A 143 23.06 -6.62 -11.66
CA GLN A 143 23.37 -8.03 -11.92
C GLN A 143 22.23 -8.94 -11.44
N SER A 144 21.66 -8.67 -10.26
CA SER A 144 20.48 -9.37 -9.76
C SER A 144 19.27 -9.15 -10.68
N ARG A 145 19.06 -7.93 -11.19
CA ARG A 145 18.01 -7.64 -12.18
C ARG A 145 18.20 -8.38 -13.50
N LEU A 146 19.44 -8.54 -13.95
CA LEU A 146 19.74 -9.35 -15.14
C LEU A 146 19.42 -10.82 -14.90
N ARG A 147 19.84 -11.38 -13.76
CA ARG A 147 19.51 -12.76 -13.39
C ARG A 147 18.00 -13.00 -13.33
N CYS A 148 17.26 -12.09 -12.71
CA CYS A 148 15.80 -12.14 -12.67
C CYS A 148 15.17 -12.17 -14.07
N ARG A 149 15.70 -11.39 -15.03
CA ARG A 149 15.24 -11.43 -16.43
C ARG A 149 15.55 -12.75 -17.14
N LEU A 150 16.58 -13.45 -16.69
CA LEU A 150 16.95 -14.79 -17.17
C LEU A 150 16.25 -15.92 -16.40
N GLY A 151 15.32 -15.60 -15.48
CA GLY A 151 14.66 -16.59 -14.63
C GLY A 151 15.58 -17.20 -13.55
N GLN A 152 16.73 -16.58 -13.30
CA GLN A 152 17.70 -17.00 -12.29
C GLN A 152 17.53 -16.23 -10.98
N GLN A 153 17.97 -16.84 -9.87
CA GLN A 153 17.90 -16.23 -8.55
C GLN A 153 18.86 -15.03 -8.42
N PRO A 154 18.47 -13.95 -7.72
CA PRO A 154 19.32 -12.77 -7.52
C PRO A 154 20.56 -13.09 -6.68
N VAL A 155 21.57 -12.23 -6.80
CA VAL A 155 22.85 -12.34 -6.07
C VAL A 155 22.69 -11.70 -4.70
N ALA A 156 22.01 -12.38 -3.78
CA ALA A 156 21.84 -11.96 -2.40
C ALA A 156 22.13 -13.14 -1.46
N GLY A 157 22.69 -12.90 -0.29
CA GLY A 157 22.90 -13.95 0.73
C GLY A 157 21.80 -14.03 1.79
N CYS A 158 20.88 -13.07 1.82
CA CYS A 158 19.86 -12.91 2.86
C CYS A 158 18.47 -13.41 2.45
N TYR A 159 18.35 -14.09 1.30
CA TYR A 159 17.04 -14.49 0.76
C TYR A 159 16.27 -15.45 1.68
N ASP A 160 16.99 -16.21 2.51
CA ASP A 160 16.42 -17.20 3.42
C ASP A 160 15.82 -16.61 4.70
N THR A 161 16.12 -15.35 5.03
CA THR A 161 15.71 -14.73 6.32
C THR A 161 14.20 -14.65 6.50
N PHE A 162 13.46 -14.56 5.39
CA PHE A 162 12.00 -14.52 5.40
C PHE A 162 11.36 -15.91 5.38
N ALA A 163 12.10 -16.93 4.95
CA ALA A 163 11.63 -18.30 4.89
C ALA A 163 11.64 -18.94 6.29
N PRO A 164 10.73 -19.90 6.58
CA PRO A 164 9.63 -20.37 5.72
C PRO A 164 8.34 -19.54 5.85
N ARG A 165 8.34 -18.46 6.64
CA ARG A 165 7.11 -17.75 7.03
C ARG A 165 6.54 -16.86 5.92
N PHE A 166 7.39 -16.29 5.09
CA PHE A 166 7.01 -15.40 3.99
C PHE A 166 7.76 -15.76 2.71
N SER A 167 7.05 -15.85 1.59
CA SER A 167 7.64 -16.04 0.27
C SER A 167 7.85 -14.69 -0.41
N ILE A 168 9.07 -14.16 -0.33
CA ILE A 168 9.42 -12.86 -0.94
C ILE A 168 9.80 -13.05 -2.41
N ALA A 169 9.12 -12.31 -3.29
CA ALA A 169 9.48 -12.20 -4.69
C ALA A 169 10.64 -11.19 -4.86
N TRP A 170 11.87 -11.67 -4.64
CA TRP A 170 13.09 -10.85 -4.65
C TRP A 170 13.34 -10.08 -5.96
N CYS A 171 12.84 -10.59 -7.09
CA CYS A 171 12.94 -9.90 -8.38
C CYS A 171 12.07 -8.63 -8.48
N ASN A 172 11.14 -8.45 -7.54
CA ASN A 172 10.27 -7.28 -7.44
C ASN A 172 10.66 -6.37 -6.26
N LEU A 173 11.86 -6.56 -5.68
CA LEU A 173 12.40 -5.69 -4.65
C LEU A 173 12.73 -4.31 -5.23
N SER A 174 12.20 -3.25 -4.62
CA SER A 174 12.58 -1.88 -4.94
C SER A 174 13.08 -1.15 -3.69
N LEU A 175 14.17 -0.37 -3.85
CA LEU A 175 14.78 0.43 -2.80
C LEU A 175 14.67 1.90 -3.22
N LEU A 176 14.07 2.72 -2.36
CA LEU A 176 13.81 4.13 -2.60
C LEU A 176 14.39 4.98 -1.47
N GLU A 177 15.07 6.06 -1.85
CA GLU A 177 15.45 7.12 -0.92
C GLU A 177 14.46 8.27 -1.07
N VAL A 178 13.65 8.48 -0.04
CA VAL A 178 12.64 9.54 0.01
C VAL A 178 13.30 10.83 0.50
N PRO A 179 13.27 11.92 -0.28
CA PRO A 179 13.82 13.20 0.17
C PRO A 179 13.10 13.69 1.43
N ALA A 180 13.84 14.25 2.37
CA ALA A 180 13.27 14.89 3.56
C ALA A 180 12.45 16.12 3.12
N GLY A 181 11.13 15.94 2.92
CA GLY A 181 10.22 16.99 2.47
C GLY A 181 9.09 16.53 1.55
N SER A 182 9.17 15.32 0.96
CA SER A 182 8.10 14.79 0.09
C SER A 182 7.02 14.05 0.87
N VAL A 183 6.63 14.57 2.03
CA VAL A 183 5.38 14.14 2.69
C VAL A 183 4.26 14.67 1.81
N ALA A 184 3.79 13.84 0.87
CA ALA A 184 2.47 14.08 0.31
C ALA A 184 1.54 14.20 1.53
N PRO A 185 0.74 15.29 1.64
CA PRO A 185 -0.17 15.43 2.76
C PRO A 185 -0.99 14.15 2.83
N GLU A 186 -0.91 13.46 3.97
CA GLU A 186 -1.68 12.26 4.21
C GLU A 186 -3.12 12.60 3.84
N PRO A 187 -3.73 11.93 2.84
CA PRO A 187 -5.09 12.26 2.46
C PRO A 187 -5.92 12.05 3.71
N ALA A 188 -6.45 13.15 4.25
CA ALA A 188 -7.26 13.11 5.46
C ALA A 188 -8.40 12.13 5.16
N ARG A 189 -8.35 10.93 5.76
CA ARG A 189 -9.45 9.98 5.66
C ARG A 189 -10.63 10.62 6.37
N GLY A 190 -11.51 11.22 5.58
CA GLY A 190 -12.82 11.64 6.08
C GLY A 190 -13.58 10.43 6.64
N SER A 191 -14.61 10.71 7.42
CA SER A 191 -15.48 9.70 8.06
C SER A 191 -16.02 8.64 7.08
N GLY A 192 -16.02 8.91 5.78
CA GLY A 192 -16.60 8.05 4.74
C GLY A 192 -18.13 8.02 4.78
N VAL A 193 -18.72 8.70 5.76
CA VAL A 193 -20.15 8.93 5.94
C VAL A 193 -20.42 10.38 5.57
N LEU A 194 -21.28 10.60 4.57
CA LEU A 194 -21.86 11.91 4.32
C LEU A 194 -22.77 12.22 5.52
N GLU A 195 -22.57 13.38 6.15
CA GLU A 195 -23.52 13.91 7.12
C GLU A 195 -24.91 13.95 6.48
N GLU A 196 -25.96 13.72 7.25
CA GLU A 196 -27.33 13.67 6.74
C GLU A 196 -27.70 15.05 6.16
N GLY A 197 -27.70 15.17 4.82
CA GLY A 197 -27.86 16.43 4.09
C GLY A 197 -26.56 17.14 3.66
N GLY A 198 -25.40 16.51 3.80
CA GLY A 198 -24.13 17.04 3.30
C GLY A 198 -24.01 16.88 1.79
N ASP A 199 -23.81 18.00 1.08
CA ASP A 199 -23.47 17.95 -0.34
C ASP A 199 -22.08 17.35 -0.53
N PHE A 200 -21.99 16.40 -1.47
CA PHE A 200 -20.70 15.87 -1.88
C PHE A 200 -19.90 16.97 -2.60
N VAL A 201 -18.96 17.58 -1.89
CA VAL A 201 -17.95 18.47 -2.46
C VAL A 201 -16.72 17.62 -2.79
N PRO A 202 -16.54 17.15 -4.04
CA PRO A 202 -15.36 16.40 -4.40
C PRO A 202 -14.11 17.23 -4.12
N PRO A 203 -12.98 16.62 -3.70
CA PRO A 203 -11.71 17.32 -3.65
C PRO A 203 -11.48 17.98 -5.00
N SER A 204 -11.29 19.30 -4.96
CA SER A 204 -11.22 20.19 -6.12
C SER A 204 -10.53 19.50 -7.29
N ALA A 205 -11.25 19.44 -8.42
CA ALA A 205 -10.87 18.75 -9.64
C ALA A 205 -9.34 18.81 -9.87
N ALA A 206 -8.75 17.66 -10.21
CA ALA A 206 -7.42 17.62 -10.79
C ALA A 206 -7.32 18.73 -11.86
N PRO A 207 -6.16 19.41 -11.99
CA PRO A 207 -6.01 20.48 -12.98
C PRO A 207 -6.54 19.96 -14.31
N ALA A 208 -7.45 20.71 -14.93
CA ALA A 208 -8.13 20.30 -16.15
C ALA A 208 -7.08 19.81 -17.14
N ALA A 209 -6.98 18.50 -17.33
CA ALA A 209 -6.07 17.95 -18.30
C ALA A 209 -6.53 18.48 -19.66
N ASP A 210 -5.61 18.95 -20.49
CA ASP A 210 -5.88 19.40 -21.85
C ASP A 210 -6.26 18.20 -22.75
N LEU A 211 -7.44 17.64 -22.46
CA LEU A 211 -8.05 16.53 -23.21
C LEU A 211 -8.38 16.97 -24.63
N LEU A 212 -8.49 18.28 -24.88
CA LEU A 212 -8.76 18.83 -26.19
C LEU A 212 -7.61 18.54 -27.17
N ALA A 213 -6.37 18.72 -26.74
CA ALA A 213 -5.19 18.43 -27.56
C ALA A 213 -5.08 16.92 -27.87
N SER A 214 -5.29 16.08 -26.86
CA SER A 214 -5.25 14.62 -27.02
C SER A 214 -6.41 14.10 -27.89
N SER A 215 -7.60 14.69 -27.76
CA SER A 215 -8.77 14.33 -28.58
C SER A 215 -8.59 14.76 -30.03
N LEU A 216 -8.06 15.97 -30.28
CA LEU A 216 -7.73 16.44 -31.63
C LEU A 216 -6.69 15.55 -32.28
N LEU A 217 -5.65 15.13 -31.56
CA LEU A 217 -4.64 14.21 -32.10
C LEU A 217 -5.27 12.85 -32.48
N THR A 218 -6.15 12.33 -31.63
CA THR A 218 -6.81 11.02 -31.85
C THR A 218 -7.83 11.06 -33.00
N LEU A 219 -8.46 12.20 -33.27
CA LEU A 219 -9.44 12.39 -34.36
C LEU A 219 -8.79 12.82 -35.68
N LEU A 220 -7.88 13.80 -35.64
CA LEU A 220 -7.31 14.43 -36.83
C LEU A 220 -6.30 13.50 -37.51
N LEU A 221 -5.51 12.74 -36.74
CA LEU A 221 -4.50 11.83 -37.28
C LEU A 221 -5.09 10.73 -38.17
N PRO A 222 -6.11 9.94 -37.75
CA PRO A 222 -6.72 8.95 -38.64
C PRO A 222 -7.45 9.60 -39.82
N LEU A 223 -8.05 10.79 -39.65
CA LEU A 223 -8.71 11.51 -40.73
C LEU A 223 -7.72 11.97 -41.81
N LEU A 224 -6.58 12.53 -41.40
CA LEU A 224 -5.49 12.93 -42.30
C LEU A 224 -4.90 11.72 -43.03
N LEU A 225 -4.69 10.60 -42.33
CA LEU A 225 -4.20 9.36 -42.93
C LEU A 225 -5.20 8.81 -43.96
N ALA A 226 -6.49 8.82 -43.65
CA ALA A 226 -7.54 8.40 -44.56
C ALA A 226 -7.61 9.31 -45.81
N LEU A 227 -7.55 10.64 -45.63
CA LEU A 227 -7.50 11.60 -46.73
C LEU A 227 -6.27 11.38 -47.61
N LEU A 228 -5.09 11.17 -47.01
CA LEU A 228 -3.86 10.88 -47.73
C LEU A 228 -3.99 9.58 -48.54
N LEU A 229 -4.53 8.52 -47.95
CA LEU A 229 -4.79 7.25 -48.62
C LEU A 229 -5.79 7.42 -49.78
N CYS A 230 -6.87 8.18 -49.59
CA CYS A 230 -7.84 8.48 -50.64
C CYS A 230 -7.21 9.26 -51.80
N LEU A 231 -6.38 10.27 -51.51
CA LEU A 231 -5.67 11.04 -52.52
C LEU A 231 -4.63 10.17 -53.26
N LEU A 232 -3.91 9.31 -52.53
CA LEU A 232 -2.95 8.38 -53.12
C LEU A 232 -3.65 7.37 -54.02
N LEU A 233 -4.75 6.76 -53.57
CA LEU A 233 -5.56 5.85 -54.36
C LEU A 233 -6.18 6.55 -55.57
N GLY A 234 -6.71 7.76 -55.39
CA GLY A 234 -7.21 8.59 -56.48
C GLY A 234 -6.12 8.93 -57.50
N HIS A 235 -4.92 9.27 -57.05
CA HIS A 235 -3.77 9.51 -57.91
C HIS A 235 -3.34 8.23 -58.64
N LEU A 236 -3.31 7.08 -57.98
CA LEU A 236 -3.01 5.81 -58.63
C LEU A 236 -4.10 5.42 -59.66
N MET A 237 -5.38 5.64 -59.34
CA MET A 237 -6.50 5.34 -60.23
C MET A 237 -6.67 6.33 -61.39
N CYS A 238 -6.30 7.61 -61.22
CA CYS A 238 -6.42 8.62 -62.27
C CYS A 238 -5.10 8.82 -63.06
N CYS A 239 -3.95 8.78 -62.39
CA CYS A 239 -2.64 9.04 -63.00
C CYS A 239 -1.85 7.77 -63.38
N ARG A 240 -2.18 6.58 -62.86
CA ARG A 240 -1.67 5.30 -63.41
C ARG A 240 -2.67 4.55 -64.29
N ARG A 241 -3.86 5.11 -64.50
CA ARG A 241 -4.76 4.68 -65.58
C ARG A 241 -4.32 5.19 -66.95
N GLU A 242 -3.24 5.96 -67.01
CA GLU A 242 -2.39 6.04 -68.19
C GLU A 242 -1.19 5.09 -68.03
N GLY A 243 -1.51 3.80 -67.97
CA GLY A 243 -0.62 2.83 -68.60
C GLY A 243 -0.80 2.99 -70.11
N VAL A 244 0.32 3.07 -70.82
CA VAL A 244 0.57 2.40 -72.11
C VAL A 244 -0.65 1.72 -72.73
#